data_AF-X1I6H0-F1
#
_entry.id   AF-X1I6H0-F1
#
_cell.length_a   1.000
_cell.length_b   1.000
_cell.length_c   1.000
_cell.angle_alpha   90.00
_cell.angle_beta   90.00
_cell.angle_gamma   90.00
#
_symmetry.space_group_name_H-M   'P 1'
#
loop_
_entity.id
_entity.type
_entity.pdbx_description
1 polymer ?
#
loop_
_entity_poly.entity_id
_entity_poly.type
_entity_poly.pdbx_seq_one_letter_code
_entity_poly.pdbx_strand_id
1 'polypeptide(L)' 'MTGAFIRVKRKGKWENIEFECLTDKEMENFAKPNPKAGWKWAFFFAKFIRDRIEPLLVDLVKDGILEIDKGVK' A
#
# COMPACT_ATOMS: atom_id res chain seq x y z
N MET A 1 3.87 9.91 13.78
CA MET A 1 3.52 10.15 12.37
C MET A 1 4.35 9.18 11.54
N THR A 2 3.74 8.12 11.01
CA THR A 2 4.42 6.98 10.36
C THR A 2 4.01 6.91 8.90
N GLY A 3 4.57 7.82 8.08
CA GLY A 3 4.38 7.83 6.62
C GLY A 3 5.62 7.28 5.90
N ALA A 4 5.42 6.68 4.73
CA ALA A 4 6.52 6.31 3.83
C ALA A 4 6.81 7.49 2.89
N PHE A 5 7.99 8.08 3.00
CA PHE A 5 8.39 9.23 2.20
C PHE A 5 9.37 8.82 1.11
N ILE A 6 9.18 9.34 -0.09
CA ILE A 6 10.17 9.22 -1.16
C ILE A 6 10.55 10.58 -1.72
N ARG A 7 11.77 10.65 -2.26
CA ARG A 7 12.35 11.88 -2.78
C ARG A 7 12.16 11.92 -4.29
N VAL A 8 11.39 12.88 -4.79
CA VAL A 8 11.04 13.01 -6.21
C VAL A 8 11.47 14.37 -6.74
N LYS A 9 11.87 14.44 -8.01
CA LYS A 9 12.28 15.69 -8.66
C LYS A 9 11.11 16.30 -9.43
N ARG A 10 10.49 17.35 -8.91
CA ARG A 10 9.41 18.12 -9.56
C ARG A 10 9.92 19.50 -9.95
N LYS A 11 9.67 19.91 -11.21
CA LYS A 11 10.05 21.25 -11.73
C LYS A 11 11.51 21.64 -11.40
N GLY A 12 12.43 20.68 -11.45
CA GLY A 12 13.86 20.89 -11.17
C GLY A 12 14.26 20.83 -9.69
N LYS A 13 13.33 20.78 -8.74
CA LYS A 13 13.59 20.71 -7.30
C LYS A 13 13.33 19.30 -6.76
N TRP A 14 14.12 18.90 -5.78
CA TRP A 14 13.87 17.67 -5.03
C TRP A 14 12.91 17.95 -3.89
N GLU A 15 11.81 17.22 -3.85
CA GLU A 15 10.77 17.32 -2.83
C GLU A 15 10.66 15.96 -2.13
N ASN A 16 10.45 15.98 -0.82
CA ASN A 16 10.06 14.80 -0.05
C ASN A 16 8.54 14.76 -0.06
N ILE A 17 7.98 13.72 -0.67
CA ILE A 17 6.54 13.52 -0.74
C ILE A 17 6.19 12.17 -0.14
N GLU A 18 5.01 12.11 0.47
CA GLU A 18 4.44 10.84 0.90
C GLU A 18 4.19 9.96 -0.31
N PHE A 19 4.40 8.66 -0.15
CA PHE A 19 4.31 7.70 -1.25
C PHE A 19 2.91 7.69 -1.89
N GLU A 20 1.86 7.94 -1.09
CA GLU A 20 0.47 8.08 -1.57
C GLU A 20 0.23 9.33 -2.43
N CYS A 21 1.11 10.33 -2.36
CA CYS A 21 1.02 11.58 -3.12
C CYS A 21 1.79 11.53 -4.46
N LEU A 22 2.23 10.33 -4.87
CA LEU A 22 2.84 10.11 -6.18
C LEU A 22 1.78 10.13 -7.28
N THR A 23 2.11 10.79 -8.38
CA THR A 23 1.34 10.60 -9.62
C THR A 23 1.63 9.23 -10.23
N ASP A 24 0.72 8.71 -11.05
CA ASP A 24 0.91 7.43 -11.75
C ASP A 24 2.23 7.38 -12.52
N LYS A 25 2.59 8.48 -13.20
CA LYS A 25 3.85 8.60 -13.95
C LYS A 25 5.08 8.55 -13.04
N GLU A 26 5.02 9.14 -11.86
CA GLU A 26 6.10 9.08 -10.87
C GLU A 26 6.23 7.67 -10.28
N MET A 27 5.10 7.00 -10.04
CA MET A 27 5.06 5.62 -9.60
C MET A 27 5.64 4.66 -10.65
N GLU A 28 5.27 4.83 -11.92
CA GLU A 28 5.86 4.10 -13.04
C GLU A 28 7.37 4.32 -13.14
N ASN A 29 7.83 5.58 -13.04
CA ASN A 29 9.25 5.89 -13.09
C ASN A 29 10.03 5.34 -11.89
N PHE A 30 9.39 5.24 -10.72
CA PHE A 30 9.94 4.57 -9.56
C PHE A 30 10.03 3.04 -9.77
N ALA A 31 9.04 2.45 -10.45
CA ALA A 31 9.00 1.02 -10.75
C ALA A 31 9.95 0.60 -11.89
N LYS A 32 10.16 1.44 -12.91
CA LYS A 32 11.02 1.18 -14.09
C LYS A 32 12.42 0.63 -13.79
N PRO A 33 13.21 1.19 -12.86
CA PRO A 33 14.56 0.68 -12.58
C PRO A 33 14.55 -0.71 -11.93
N ASN A 34 13.42 -1.18 -11.41
CA ASN A 34 13.29 -2.51 -10.83
C ASN A 34 11.91 -3.10 -11.16
N PRO A 35 11.70 -3.64 -12.37
CA PRO A 35 10.39 -4.20 -12.76
C PRO A 35 9.93 -5.35 -11.85
N LYS A 36 10.88 -6.06 -11.21
CA LYS A 36 10.59 -7.09 -10.19
C LYS A 36 10.30 -6.52 -8.79
N ALA A 37 10.59 -5.24 -8.52
CA ALA A 37 10.29 -4.63 -7.23
C ALA A 37 8.79 -4.44 -7.01
N GLY A 38 8.00 -4.21 -8.06
CA GLY A 38 6.54 -4.20 -7.96
C GLY A 38 6.00 -5.53 -7.39
N TRP A 39 6.54 -6.66 -7.87
CA TRP A 39 6.22 -7.97 -7.30
C TRP A 39 6.68 -8.11 -5.84
N LYS A 40 7.88 -7.66 -5.48
CA LYS A 40 8.33 -7.68 -4.08
C LYS A 40 7.41 -6.87 -3.16
N TRP A 41 6.95 -5.70 -3.62
CA TRP A 41 5.98 -4.88 -2.90
C TRP A 41 4.62 -5.55 -2.81
N ALA A 42 4.12 -6.15 -3.89
CA ALA A 42 2.88 -6.92 -3.86
C ALA A 42 2.96 -8.10 -2.87
N PHE A 43 4.07 -8.84 -2.86
CA PHE A 43 4.30 -9.93 -1.89
C PHE A 43 4.37 -9.40 -0.45
N PHE A 44 5.08 -8.30 -0.22
CA PHE A 44 5.15 -7.67 1.10
C PHE A 44 3.77 -7.21 1.57
N PHE A 45 3.01 -6.54 0.70
CA PHE A 45 1.68 -6.02 1.02
C PHE A 45 0.68 -7.16 1.27
N ALA A 46 0.66 -8.20 0.43
CA ALA A 46 -0.17 -9.38 0.65
C ALA A 46 0.17 -10.08 1.96
N LYS A 47 1.47 -10.21 2.29
CA LYS A 47 1.90 -10.75 3.58
C LYS A 47 1.45 -9.87 4.74
N PHE A 48 1.57 -8.54 4.61
CA PHE A 48 1.12 -7.61 5.64
C PHE A 48 -0.39 -7.69 5.87
N ILE A 49 -1.20 -7.74 4.81
CA ILE A 49 -2.66 -7.91 4.92
C ILE A 49 -2.98 -9.19 5.70
N ARG A 50 -2.43 -10.33 5.27
CA ARG A 50 -2.68 -11.63 5.91
C ARG A 50 -2.22 -11.66 7.37
N ASP A 51 -1.01 -11.17 7.64
CA ASP A 51 -0.39 -11.35 8.97
C ASP A 51 -0.86 -10.29 9.98
N ARG A 52 -1.36 -9.13 9.53
CA ARG A 52 -1.65 -7.98 10.40
C ARG A 52 -3.06 -7.44 10.29
N ILE A 53 -3.64 -7.42 9.09
CA ILE A 53 -4.97 -6.84 8.86
C ILE A 53 -6.05 -7.89 9.05
N GLU A 54 -5.88 -9.09 8.49
CA GLU A 54 -6.86 -10.17 8.59
C GLU A 54 -7.21 -10.55 10.05
N PRO A 55 -6.25 -10.68 11.00
CA PRO A 55 -6.59 -10.93 12.39
C PRO A 55 -7.43 -9.82 13.02
N LEU A 56 -7.12 -8.55 12.72
CA LEU A 56 -7.89 -7.41 13.22
C LEU A 56 -9.31 -7.43 12.68
N LEU A 57 -9.50 -7.74 11.39
CA LEU A 57 -10.83 -7.88 10.80
C LEU A 57 -11.61 -9.03 11.46
N VAL A 58 -10.97 -10.17 11.71
CA VAL A 58 -11.59 -11.31 12.40
C VAL A 58 -12.02 -10.93 13.82
N ASP A 59 -11.19 -10.20 14.56
CA ASP A 59 -11.54 -9.79 15.93
C ASP A 59 -12.68 -8.78 15.92
N LEU A 60 -12.69 -7.82 14.99
CA LEU A 60 -13.82 -6.90 14.80
C LEU A 60 -15.14 -7.62 14.43
N VAL A 61 -15.06 -8.74 13.70
CA VAL A 61 -16.24 -9.58 13.42
C VAL A 61 -16.69 -10.33 14.67
N LYS A 62 -15.78 -10.88 15.47
CA LYS A 62 -16.12 -11.52 16.75
C LYS A 62 -16.77 -10.54 17.73
N ASP A 63 -16.30 -9.30 17.74
CA ASP A 63 -16.83 -8.22 18.57
C ASP A 63 -18.18 -7.69 18.05
N GLY A 64 -18.66 -8.19 16.91
CA GLY A 64 -19.93 -7.79 16.29
C GLY A 64 -19.91 -6.39 15.68
N ILE A 65 -18.73 -5.81 15.47
CA ILE A 65 -18.56 -4.47 14.88
C ILE A 65 -18.65 -4.56 13.35
N LEU A 66 -18.13 -5.64 12.77
CA LEU A 66 -18.18 -5.93 11.33
C LEU A 66 -18.99 -7.20 11.06
N GLU A 67 -19.70 -7.21 9.93
CA GLU A 67 -20.31 -8.42 9.38
C GLU A 67 -19.66 -8.77 8.04
N ILE A 68 -19.43 -10.06 7.79
CA ILE A 68 -18.89 -10.52 6.51
C ILE A 68 -20.07 -10.68 5.54
N ASP A 69 -20.21 -9.73 4.62
CA ASP A 69 -21.12 -9.88 3.49
C ASP A 69 -20.56 -10.92 2.51
N LYS A 70 -21.11 -12.13 2.56
CA LYS A 70 -20.81 -13.21 1.62
C LYS A 70 -21.67 -13.03 0.37
N GLY A 71 -21.45 -11.93 -0.34
CA GLY A 71 -22.25 -11.46 -1.47
C GLY A 71 -22.96 -12.57 -2.24
N VAL A 72 -24.26 -12.36 -2.50
CA VAL A 72 -25.15 -13.29 -3.21
C VAL A 72 -24.46 -13.78 -4.50
N LYS A 73 -24.38 -15.11 -4.64
CA LYS A 73 -23.82 -15.82 -5.79
C LYS A 73 -24.40 -15.35 -7.13
#